data_AF-A0A1E7EVD7-F1
#
_entry.id   AF-A0A1E7EVD7-F1
#
_cell.length_a   1.000
_cell.length_b   1.000
_cell.length_c   1.000
_cell.angle_alpha   90.00
_cell.angle_beta   90.00
_cell.angle_gamma   90.00
#
_symmetry.space_group_name_H-M   'P 1'
#
loop_
_entity.id
_entity.type
_entity.pdbx_description
1 polymer ?
#
loop_
_entity_poly.entity_id
_entity_poly.type
_entity_poly.pdbx_seq_one_letter_code
_entity_poly.pdbx_strand_id
1 'polypeptide(L)'
;MASHQSYFTYRLGQSIYVPLTCRCNSRTLPQLRGDSFTLPVSVVAALCRVRDVEILGNNSQQEQQQAAWWWDDDNDDFLNKRQVHDLYQEIQQQLLQEQQQQQSRDEDKNDTTIIEKRIDSIVLSGEGEPTLRFDDMLELVQRITSFTTNTLPLSSLQQQQQQQQQQQQPVAIRLTTNGLVTATTTTTNSNNSNISIPQRLKDCGISQVSVGLMTWDAKQYNDLVRPVLPRTIKNNNNPNNNDDPKNNDNDGTTTVDAFDVMCKFIEDAVQVHGLDVETTAVDRPDVDKVKTEMFASKTLGVTNPVRWRPYFP
;
A
#
# COMPACT_ATOMS: atom_id res chain seq x y z
N MET A 1 -31.28 -16.92 3.11
CA MET A 1 -30.59 -15.92 2.26
C MET A 1 -29.30 -15.56 2.97
N ALA A 2 -28.14 -15.94 2.42
CA ALA A 2 -26.86 -15.57 3.03
C ALA A 2 -26.69 -14.05 2.91
N SER A 3 -26.60 -13.34 4.04
CA SER A 3 -26.23 -11.93 4.05
C SER A 3 -24.89 -11.80 3.33
N HIS A 4 -24.88 -11.19 2.15
CA HIS A 4 -23.65 -10.85 1.43
C HIS A 4 -22.95 -9.76 2.23
N GLN A 5 -22.26 -10.18 3.29
CA GLN A 5 -21.42 -9.32 4.07
C GLN A 5 -20.36 -8.78 3.12
N SER A 6 -20.34 -7.46 3.06
CA SER A 6 -19.76 -6.70 1.98
C SER A 6 -18.33 -6.39 2.36
N TYR A 7 -17.40 -7.28 1.99
CA TYR A 7 -16.02 -7.15 2.43
C TYR A 7 -15.22 -6.19 1.54
N PHE A 8 -14.70 -5.11 2.12
CA PHE A 8 -13.67 -4.24 1.54
C PHE A 8 -12.28 -4.87 1.59
N THR A 9 -12.15 -5.98 2.32
CA THR A 9 -10.91 -6.74 2.45
C THR A 9 -10.99 -8.08 1.73
N TYR A 10 -9.85 -8.69 1.47
CA TYR A 10 -9.78 -10.07 0.97
C TYR A 10 -8.63 -10.83 1.60
N ARG A 11 -8.71 -12.17 1.60
CA ARG A 11 -7.70 -13.03 2.21
C ARG A 11 -6.93 -13.80 1.15
N LEU A 12 -5.60 -13.81 1.27
CA LEU A 12 -4.72 -14.71 0.51
C LEU A 12 -3.81 -15.43 1.50
N GLY A 13 -4.01 -16.75 1.67
CA GLY A 13 -3.27 -17.53 2.66
C GLY A 13 -3.55 -17.06 4.10
N GLN A 14 -2.49 -16.67 4.80
CA GLN A 14 -2.53 -16.21 6.19
C GLN A 14 -2.51 -14.68 6.31
N SER A 15 -2.77 -13.98 5.21
CA SER A 15 -2.73 -12.52 5.16
C SER A 15 -4.08 -11.94 4.80
N ILE A 16 -4.47 -10.87 5.50
CA ILE A 16 -5.59 -10.01 5.12
C ILE A 16 -5.04 -8.88 4.26
N TYR A 17 -5.65 -8.66 3.10
CA TYR A 17 -5.32 -7.59 2.20
C TYR A 17 -6.36 -6.47 2.29
N VAL A 18 -5.86 -5.25 2.36
CA VAL A 18 -6.63 -4.03 2.59
C VAL A 18 -6.37 -3.07 1.44
N PRO A 19 -7.22 -3.08 0.39
CA PRO A 19 -7.17 -2.08 -0.68
C PRO A 19 -7.66 -0.73 -0.16
N LEU A 20 -6.84 0.31 -0.30
CA LEU A 20 -7.17 1.67 0.13
C LEU A 20 -7.70 2.55 -1.00
N THR A 21 -7.29 2.27 -2.23
CA THR A 21 -7.68 3.03 -3.42
C THR A 21 -7.62 2.15 -4.66
N CYS A 22 -8.43 2.48 -5.67
CA CYS A 22 -8.32 1.95 -7.02
C CYS A 22 -7.50 2.86 -7.95
N ARG A 23 -7.03 4.02 -7.47
CA ARG A 23 -6.20 4.95 -8.24
C ARG A 23 -4.76 4.47 -8.30
N CYS A 24 -4.12 4.56 -9.46
CA CYS A 24 -2.72 4.20 -9.62
C CYS A 24 -1.99 5.31 -10.39
N ASN A 25 -0.78 5.65 -9.97
CA ASN A 25 0.12 6.57 -10.67
C ASN A 25 1.14 5.81 -11.54
N SER A 26 0.78 4.61 -11.97
CA SER A 26 1.55 3.75 -12.87
C SER A 26 0.60 2.74 -13.53
N ARG A 27 1.12 1.87 -14.41
CA ARG A 27 0.35 0.70 -14.86
C ARG A 27 -0.02 -0.19 -13.69
N THR A 28 -1.25 -0.69 -13.71
CA THR A 28 -1.75 -1.55 -12.64
C THR A 28 -1.05 -2.91 -12.65
N LEU A 29 -1.08 -3.61 -11.51
CA LEU A 29 -0.47 -4.94 -11.41
C LEU A 29 -0.98 -5.90 -12.51
N PRO A 30 -2.29 -6.01 -12.82
CA PRO A 30 -2.75 -6.83 -13.94
C PRO A 30 -2.10 -6.48 -15.27
N GLN A 31 -1.99 -5.19 -15.59
CA GLN A 31 -1.36 -4.72 -16.83
C GLN A 31 0.14 -5.08 -16.90
N LEU A 32 0.85 -5.03 -15.77
CA LEU A 32 2.26 -5.40 -15.70
C LEU A 32 2.47 -6.92 -15.82
N ARG A 33 1.49 -7.70 -15.37
CA ARG A 33 1.52 -9.18 -15.33
C ARG A 33 1.13 -9.84 -16.64
N GLY A 34 0.63 -9.08 -17.62
CA GLY A 34 0.28 -9.54 -18.97
C GLY A 34 -1.23 -9.82 -19.12
N ASP A 35 -1.67 -9.90 -20.37
CA ASP A 35 -3.10 -9.89 -20.73
C ASP A 35 -3.86 -11.13 -20.25
N SER A 36 -3.14 -12.24 -20.04
CA SER A 36 -3.69 -13.50 -19.55
C SER A 36 -3.76 -13.57 -18.01
N PHE A 37 -3.32 -12.54 -17.29
CA PHE A 37 -3.37 -12.54 -15.83
C PHE A 37 -4.79 -12.28 -15.30
N THR A 38 -5.32 -13.23 -14.53
CA THR A 38 -6.64 -13.12 -13.89
C THR A 38 -6.54 -13.07 -12.37
N LEU A 39 -7.36 -12.22 -11.75
CA LEU A 39 -7.51 -12.18 -10.30
C LEU A 39 -8.62 -13.14 -9.83
N PRO A 40 -8.51 -13.73 -8.63
CA PRO A 40 -9.61 -14.49 -8.04
C PRO A 40 -10.87 -13.62 -7.88
N VAL A 41 -12.05 -14.22 -8.03
CA VAL A 41 -13.35 -13.52 -7.97
C VAL A 41 -13.53 -12.75 -6.66
N SER A 42 -13.11 -13.31 -5.53
CA SER A 42 -13.18 -12.64 -4.22
C SER A 42 -12.33 -11.37 -4.15
N VAL A 43 -11.15 -11.38 -4.79
CA VAL A 43 -10.26 -10.22 -4.88
C VAL A 43 -10.90 -9.14 -5.75
N VAL A 44 -11.41 -9.52 -6.93
CA VAL A 44 -12.11 -8.59 -7.83
C VAL A 44 -13.30 -7.95 -7.14
N ALA A 45 -14.09 -8.73 -6.39
CA ALA A 45 -15.25 -8.21 -5.66
C ALA A 45 -14.85 -7.15 -4.61
N ALA A 46 -13.79 -7.38 -3.84
CA ALA A 46 -13.30 -6.41 -2.85
C ALA A 46 -12.79 -5.13 -3.53
N LEU A 47 -12.03 -5.26 -4.63
CA LEU A 47 -11.50 -4.12 -5.39
C LEU A 47 -12.59 -3.28 -6.04
N CYS A 48 -13.60 -3.92 -6.65
CA CYS A 48 -14.75 -3.22 -7.22
C CYS A 48 -15.50 -2.41 -6.17
N ARG A 49 -15.62 -2.89 -4.93
CA ARG A 49 -16.28 -2.14 -3.86
C ARG A 49 -15.51 -0.88 -3.47
N VAL A 50 -14.18 -0.98 -3.33
CA VAL A 50 -13.34 0.20 -3.09
C VAL A 50 -13.53 1.22 -4.21
N ARG A 51 -13.51 0.76 -5.47
CA ARG A 51 -13.77 1.60 -6.64
C ARG A 51 -15.14 2.27 -6.60
N ASP A 52 -16.20 1.51 -6.35
CA ASP A 52 -17.57 2.03 -6.27
C ASP A 52 -17.66 3.13 -5.21
N VAL A 53 -17.03 2.92 -4.06
CA VAL A 53 -17.00 3.88 -2.96
C VAL A 53 -16.17 5.12 -3.27
N GLU A 54 -15.02 4.98 -3.93
CA GLU A 54 -14.20 6.13 -4.36
C GLU A 54 -14.91 6.95 -5.45
N ILE A 55 -15.63 6.32 -6.38
CA ILE A 55 -16.37 7.01 -7.45
C ILE A 55 -17.62 7.70 -6.90
N LEU A 56 -18.40 6.99 -6.07
CA LEU A 56 -19.68 7.51 -5.52
C LEU A 56 -19.46 8.52 -4.39
N GLY A 57 -18.31 8.48 -3.72
CA GLY A 57 -17.93 9.48 -2.71
C GLY A 57 -17.80 10.90 -3.28
N ASN A 58 -17.42 11.01 -4.56
CA ASN A 58 -17.12 12.27 -5.24
C ASN A 58 -18.34 12.86 -5.99
N ASN A 59 -19.51 12.91 -5.34
CA ASN A 59 -20.79 13.35 -5.95
C ASN A 59 -20.87 14.83 -6.35
N SER A 60 -19.75 15.56 -6.49
CA SER A 60 -19.77 16.83 -7.20
C SER A 60 -19.78 16.55 -8.72
N GLN A 61 -20.84 16.95 -9.43
CA GLN A 61 -20.98 16.73 -10.88
C GLN A 61 -19.82 17.34 -11.71
N GLN A 62 -19.04 18.25 -11.13
CA GLN A 62 -17.81 18.78 -11.73
C GLN A 62 -16.64 17.78 -11.67
N GLU A 63 -16.50 17.00 -10.60
CA GLU A 63 -15.41 16.02 -10.47
C GLU A 63 -15.69 14.73 -11.22
N GLN A 64 -16.94 14.37 -11.52
CA GLN A 64 -17.23 13.24 -12.42
C GLN A 64 -16.83 13.54 -13.86
N GLN A 65 -16.85 14.82 -14.28
CA GLN A 65 -16.24 15.22 -15.55
C GLN A 65 -14.71 15.20 -15.43
N GLN A 66 -14.11 15.67 -14.34
CA GLN A 66 -12.64 15.53 -14.13
C GLN A 66 -12.20 14.07 -13.95
N ALA A 67 -13.09 13.18 -13.54
CA ALA A 67 -12.83 11.77 -13.44
C ALA A 67 -12.81 11.06 -14.81
N ALA A 68 -13.60 11.54 -15.76
CA ALA A 68 -13.41 11.15 -17.15
C ALA A 68 -12.08 11.68 -17.74
N TRP A 69 -11.42 12.61 -17.02
CA TRP A 69 -10.16 13.28 -17.35
C TRP A 69 -9.03 12.97 -16.33
N TRP A 70 -9.05 11.83 -15.61
CA TRP A 70 -8.05 11.41 -14.57
C TRP A 70 -6.60 11.25 -15.11
N TRP A 71 -6.00 12.34 -15.58
CA TRP A 71 -4.56 12.56 -15.69
C TRP A 71 -4.14 13.99 -15.33
N ASP A 72 -5.04 14.98 -15.20
CA ASP A 72 -4.68 16.37 -14.87
C ASP A 72 -5.76 17.05 -14.01
N ASP A 73 -5.62 17.03 -12.67
CA ASP A 73 -5.66 18.24 -11.79
C ASP A 73 -5.82 17.91 -10.30
N ASP A 74 -5.15 18.74 -9.49
CA ASP A 74 -4.93 18.68 -8.05
C ASP A 74 -6.19 18.94 -7.19
N ASN A 75 -7.09 17.98 -7.06
CA ASN A 75 -8.10 17.98 -5.98
C ASN A 75 -7.98 16.73 -5.12
N ASP A 76 -7.10 16.83 -4.13
CA ASP A 76 -6.60 15.75 -3.28
C ASP A 76 -7.39 15.61 -1.96
N ASP A 77 -8.63 16.10 -1.89
CA ASP A 77 -9.38 16.13 -0.63
C ASP A 77 -10.59 15.17 -0.63
N PHE A 78 -10.63 14.32 0.39
CA PHE A 78 -11.69 13.40 0.83
C PHE A 78 -11.83 12.01 0.16
N LEU A 79 -11.21 11.01 0.78
CA LEU A 79 -12.04 9.90 1.30
C LEU A 79 -12.85 10.46 2.47
N ASN A 80 -14.16 10.23 2.49
CA ASN A 80 -14.98 10.67 3.61
C ASN A 80 -14.51 9.88 4.84
N LYS A 81 -14.19 10.53 5.98
CA LYS A 81 -13.74 9.87 7.25
C LYS A 81 -14.58 8.64 7.64
N ARG A 82 -15.83 8.61 7.18
CA ARG A 82 -16.75 7.47 7.25
C ARG A 82 -16.22 6.18 6.60
N GLN A 83 -15.54 6.24 5.46
CA GLN A 83 -15.01 5.10 4.72
C GLN A 83 -13.84 4.43 5.44
N VAL A 84 -12.89 5.22 5.98
CA VAL A 84 -11.80 4.70 6.84
C VAL A 84 -12.37 4.06 8.10
N HIS A 85 -13.43 4.65 8.66
CA HIS A 85 -14.14 4.07 9.81
C HIS A 85 -14.80 2.73 9.47
N ASP A 86 -15.53 2.63 8.36
CA ASP A 86 -16.22 1.40 7.95
C ASP A 86 -15.22 0.26 7.67
N LEU A 87 -14.11 0.56 6.98
CA LEU A 87 -13.03 -0.39 6.74
C LEU A 87 -12.39 -0.88 8.05
N TYR A 88 -12.14 0.06 8.98
CA TYR A 88 -11.65 -0.27 10.31
C TYR A 88 -12.64 -1.19 11.04
N GLN A 89 -13.94 -0.89 11.05
CA GLN A 89 -14.96 -1.73 11.69
C GLN A 89 -15.01 -3.14 11.10
N GLU A 90 -14.83 -3.28 9.79
CA GLU A 90 -14.78 -4.60 9.15
C GLU A 90 -13.57 -5.42 9.61
N ILE A 91 -12.37 -4.81 9.62
CA ILE A 91 -11.15 -5.46 10.10
C ILE A 91 -11.32 -5.87 11.57
N GLN A 92 -11.89 -5.00 12.40
CA GLN A 92 -12.20 -5.28 13.79
C GLN A 92 -13.16 -6.47 13.94
N GLN A 93 -14.24 -6.51 13.16
CA GLN A 93 -15.20 -7.61 13.19
C GLN A 93 -14.57 -8.94 12.78
N GLN A 94 -13.73 -8.95 11.74
CA GLN A 94 -13.03 -10.17 11.32
C GLN A 94 -12.07 -10.68 12.40
N LEU A 95 -11.27 -9.78 12.99
CA LEU A 95 -10.36 -10.13 14.09
C LEU A 95 -11.12 -10.65 15.32
N LEU A 96 -12.25 -10.01 15.68
CA LEU A 96 -13.06 -10.42 16.82
C LEU A 96 -13.79 -11.75 16.59
N GLN A 97 -14.31 -11.98 15.38
CA GLN A 97 -14.93 -13.27 15.02
C GLN A 97 -13.91 -14.41 15.12
N GLU A 98 -12.67 -14.21 14.65
CA GLU A 98 -11.61 -15.21 14.81
C GLU A 98 -11.26 -15.46 16.30
N GLN A 99 -11.20 -14.41 17.14
CA GLN A 99 -10.96 -14.58 18.58
C GLN A 99 -12.11 -15.33 19.29
N GLN A 100 -13.37 -15.04 18.98
CA GLN A 100 -14.53 -15.71 19.59
C GLN A 100 -14.66 -17.17 19.13
N GLN A 101 -14.34 -17.46 17.87
CA GLN A 101 -14.29 -18.83 17.36
C GLN A 101 -13.16 -19.65 18.00
N GLN A 102 -12.03 -19.02 18.35
CA GLN A 102 -10.97 -19.68 19.11
C GLN A 102 -11.41 -20.03 20.54
N GLN A 103 -12.10 -19.12 21.25
CA GLN A 103 -12.49 -19.34 22.66
C GLN A 103 -13.56 -20.42 22.83
N SER A 104 -14.54 -20.50 21.94
CA SER A 104 -15.64 -21.47 22.03
C SER A 104 -15.24 -22.92 21.73
N ARG A 105 -14.07 -23.14 21.13
CA ARG A 105 -13.62 -24.47 20.67
C ARG A 105 -12.55 -25.12 21.54
N ASP A 106 -11.92 -24.36 22.44
CA ASP A 106 -11.07 -24.94 23.50
C ASP A 106 -11.85 -25.84 24.47
N GLU A 107 -13.19 -25.75 24.46
CA GLU A 107 -14.11 -26.61 25.21
C GLU A 107 -14.44 -27.93 24.48
N ASP A 108 -14.30 -28.01 23.15
CA ASP A 108 -14.62 -29.18 22.31
C ASP A 108 -13.34 -29.78 21.68
N LYS A 109 -12.44 -30.31 22.51
CA LYS A 109 -11.11 -30.83 22.09
C LYS A 109 -11.09 -32.20 21.42
N ASN A 110 -12.22 -32.73 20.99
CA ASN A 110 -12.27 -33.99 20.26
C ASN A 110 -12.86 -33.78 18.88
N ASP A 111 -12.03 -34.05 17.88
CA ASP A 111 -12.35 -34.40 16.49
C ASP A 111 -12.18 -33.33 15.39
N THR A 112 -11.22 -33.66 14.50
CA THR A 112 -11.00 -33.16 13.12
C THR A 112 -10.58 -31.70 12.87
N THR A 113 -9.26 -31.48 12.99
CA THR A 113 -8.33 -30.88 11.99
C THR A 113 -8.84 -29.91 10.91
N ILE A 114 -9.69 -28.94 11.25
CA ILE A 114 -9.71 -27.66 10.53
C ILE A 114 -8.70 -26.76 11.25
N ILE A 115 -7.44 -26.79 10.80
CA ILE A 115 -6.42 -25.82 11.22
C ILE A 115 -6.87 -24.47 10.68
N GLU A 116 -7.70 -23.75 11.44
CA GLU A 116 -8.03 -22.36 11.14
C GLU A 116 -6.75 -21.54 11.30
N LYS A 117 -6.30 -21.01 10.18
CA LYS A 117 -4.98 -20.42 10.04
C LYS A 117 -4.96 -19.06 10.72
N ARG A 118 -4.03 -18.89 11.66
CA ARG A 118 -3.66 -17.59 12.25
C ARG A 118 -3.44 -16.55 11.15
N ILE A 119 -3.83 -15.30 11.41
CA ILE A 119 -3.41 -14.18 10.56
C ILE A 119 -1.96 -13.84 10.90
N ASP A 120 -1.08 -14.01 9.93
CA ASP A 120 0.34 -13.68 10.05
C ASP A 120 0.58 -12.19 9.76
N SER A 121 -0.20 -11.61 8.85
CA SER A 121 -0.03 -10.21 8.45
C SER A 121 -1.28 -9.53 7.89
N ILE A 122 -1.28 -8.21 8.02
CA ILE A 122 -2.20 -7.30 7.34
C ILE A 122 -1.41 -6.56 6.26
N VAL A 123 -1.86 -6.63 5.02
CA VAL A 123 -1.16 -6.12 3.84
C VAL A 123 -1.97 -4.97 3.24
N LEU A 124 -1.42 -3.76 3.31
CA LEU A 124 -1.95 -2.58 2.63
C LEU A 124 -1.54 -2.68 1.16
N SER A 125 -2.49 -3.09 0.31
CA SER A 125 -2.27 -3.38 -1.10
C SER A 125 -3.60 -3.49 -1.83
N GLY A 126 -3.62 -3.14 -3.11
CA GLY A 126 -4.82 -3.24 -3.95
C GLY A 126 -4.48 -3.15 -5.43
N GLU A 127 -5.47 -2.77 -6.23
CA GLU A 127 -5.27 -2.40 -7.63
C GLU A 127 -4.53 -1.07 -7.77
N GLY A 128 -4.81 -0.14 -6.87
CA GLY A 128 -4.20 1.18 -6.82
C GLY A 128 -2.90 1.25 -6.02
N GLU A 129 -2.36 2.47 -5.90
CA GLU A 129 -1.17 2.80 -5.12
C GLU A 129 -1.59 3.33 -3.73
N PRO A 130 -1.38 2.56 -2.65
CA PRO A 130 -1.80 2.97 -1.30
C PRO A 130 -1.23 4.32 -0.87
N THR A 131 -0.03 4.69 -1.35
CA THR A 131 0.60 5.95 -0.95
C THR A 131 -0.04 7.19 -1.57
N LEU A 132 -0.97 7.05 -2.53
CA LEU A 132 -1.83 8.17 -2.97
C LEU A 132 -2.85 8.57 -1.89
N ARG A 133 -3.04 7.72 -0.86
CA ARG A 133 -3.87 7.99 0.32
C ARG A 133 -3.01 7.97 1.58
N PHE A 134 -1.85 8.62 1.52
CA PHE A 134 -0.79 8.45 2.52
C PHE A 134 -1.28 8.69 3.95
N ASP A 135 -1.98 9.79 4.21
CA ASP A 135 -2.43 10.12 5.56
C ASP A 135 -3.54 9.20 6.08
N ASP A 136 -4.52 8.84 5.23
CA ASP A 136 -5.56 7.85 5.55
C ASP A 136 -4.93 6.47 5.88
N MET A 137 -3.91 6.09 5.13
CA MET A 137 -3.13 4.88 5.37
C MET A 137 -2.43 4.94 6.73
N LEU A 138 -1.74 6.03 7.06
CA LEU A 138 -1.09 6.18 8.37
C LEU A 138 -2.11 6.09 9.51
N GLU A 139 -3.25 6.77 9.39
CA GLU A 139 -4.32 6.71 10.40
C GLU A 139 -4.84 5.29 10.59
N LEU A 140 -5.09 4.56 9.50
CA LEU A 140 -5.56 3.18 9.55
C LEU A 140 -4.54 2.28 10.27
N VAL A 141 -3.25 2.39 9.94
CA VAL A 141 -2.19 1.58 10.57
C VAL A 141 -2.12 1.87 12.07
N GLN A 142 -2.20 3.14 12.47
CA GLN A 142 -2.20 3.52 13.89
C GLN A 142 -3.37 2.91 14.65
N ARG A 143 -4.56 2.90 14.04
CA ARG A 143 -5.76 2.27 14.63
C ARG A 143 -5.60 0.75 14.74
N ILE A 144 -5.10 0.08 13.70
CA ILE A 144 -4.81 -1.37 13.72
C ILE A 144 -3.81 -1.68 14.83
N THR A 145 -2.70 -0.94 14.87
CA THR A 145 -1.63 -1.10 15.86
C THR A 145 -2.19 -0.93 17.28
N SER A 146 -2.94 0.16 17.51
CA SER A 146 -3.58 0.43 18.80
C SER A 146 -4.52 -0.68 19.25
N PHE A 147 -5.24 -1.31 18.32
CA PHE A 147 -6.10 -2.45 18.66
C PHE A 147 -5.29 -3.70 19.04
N THR A 148 -4.23 -3.99 18.29
CA THR A 148 -3.36 -5.14 18.57
C THR A 148 -2.54 -4.99 19.84
N THR A 149 -2.29 -3.76 20.31
CA THR A 149 -1.53 -3.49 21.53
C THR A 149 -2.41 -3.26 22.76
N ASN A 150 -3.60 -2.68 22.61
CA ASN A 150 -4.54 -2.39 23.71
C ASN A 150 -5.49 -3.54 24.03
N THR A 151 -5.17 -4.78 23.65
CA THR A 151 -5.93 -5.95 24.10
C THR A 151 -5.88 -5.96 25.64
N LEU A 152 -7.07 -5.77 26.23
CA LEU A 152 -7.36 -5.38 27.61
C LEU A 152 -6.44 -5.99 28.68
N PRO A 153 -6.20 -5.32 29.82
CA PRO A 153 -5.54 -5.93 30.96
C PRO A 153 -6.34 -7.16 31.41
N LEU A 154 -5.92 -8.34 30.93
CA LEU A 154 -6.50 -9.60 31.38
C LEU A 154 -6.27 -9.70 32.88
N SER A 155 -7.34 -10.04 33.60
CA SER A 155 -7.30 -10.29 35.03
C SER A 155 -6.11 -11.21 35.38
N SER A 156 -5.45 -10.91 36.49
CA SER A 156 -4.19 -11.51 36.94
C SER A 156 -4.21 -13.05 37.04
N LEU A 157 -5.39 -13.68 37.07
CA LEU A 157 -5.56 -15.13 37.08
C LEU A 157 -5.50 -15.79 35.69
N GLN A 158 -5.83 -15.08 34.60
CA GLN A 158 -5.62 -15.59 33.24
C GLN A 158 -4.21 -15.30 32.69
N GLN A 159 -3.49 -14.34 33.30
CA GLN A 159 -2.11 -14.01 32.91
C GLN A 159 -1.13 -15.18 33.12
N GLN A 160 -1.29 -16.02 34.14
CA GLN A 160 -0.36 -17.13 34.37
C GLN A 160 -0.54 -18.30 33.39
N GLN A 161 -1.75 -18.58 32.90
CA GLN A 161 -1.96 -19.62 31.89
C GLN A 161 -1.64 -19.14 30.46
N GLN A 162 -1.84 -17.85 30.15
CA GLN A 162 -1.45 -17.29 28.84
C GLN A 162 0.06 -17.03 28.69
N GLN A 163 0.80 -16.78 29.79
CA GLN A 163 2.26 -16.58 29.74
C GLN A 163 3.03 -17.78 29.18
N GLN A 164 2.47 -19.01 29.25
CA GLN A 164 3.10 -20.19 28.64
C GLN A 164 2.64 -20.46 27.20
N GLN A 165 1.53 -19.88 26.74
CA GLN A 165 1.00 -20.18 25.40
C GLN A 165 1.22 -19.08 24.35
N GLN A 166 1.48 -17.82 24.73
CA GLN A 166 1.51 -16.76 23.71
C GLN A 166 2.58 -15.69 23.95
N GLN A 167 3.84 -16.01 23.63
CA GLN A 167 4.71 -15.03 22.96
C GLN A 167 4.26 -14.90 21.49
N GLN A 168 2.97 -14.61 21.27
CA GLN A 168 2.47 -14.39 19.92
C GLN A 168 3.06 -13.07 19.46
N GLN A 169 4.00 -13.18 18.52
CA GLN A 169 4.53 -12.03 17.79
C GLN A 169 3.36 -11.17 17.29
N PRO A 170 3.42 -9.83 17.43
CA PRO A 170 2.38 -8.95 16.91
C PRO A 170 2.18 -9.18 15.42
N VAL A 171 0.93 -9.06 14.96
CA VAL A 171 0.58 -9.23 13.54
C VAL A 171 1.38 -8.23 12.71
N ALA A 172 2.12 -8.71 11.72
CA ALA A 172 2.95 -7.83 10.90
C ALA A 172 2.06 -6.96 9.99
N ILE A 173 2.34 -5.66 9.93
CA ILE A 173 1.66 -4.75 8.99
C ILE A 173 2.63 -4.47 7.84
N ARG A 174 2.23 -4.86 6.63
CA ARG A 174 3.02 -4.76 5.41
C ARG A 174 2.41 -3.74 4.45
N LEU A 175 3.24 -2.91 3.84
CA LEU A 175 2.86 -2.07 2.70
C LEU A 175 3.38 -2.66 1.38
N THR A 176 2.55 -2.66 0.33
CA THR A 176 3.01 -2.87 -1.05
C THR A 176 2.84 -1.58 -1.85
N THR A 177 3.90 -1.09 -2.47
CA THR A 177 3.94 0.20 -3.18
C THR A 177 4.85 0.13 -4.41
N ASN A 178 4.66 1.04 -5.36
CA ASN A 178 5.60 1.27 -6.46
C ASN A 178 6.79 2.19 -6.07
N GLY A 179 6.78 2.77 -4.87
CA GLY A 179 7.85 3.64 -4.37
C GLY A 179 7.78 5.08 -4.90
N LEU A 180 6.79 5.42 -5.71
CA LEU A 180 6.54 6.77 -6.24
C LEU A 180 5.68 7.56 -5.25
N VAL A 181 6.13 7.63 -4.00
CA VAL A 181 5.32 8.19 -2.92
C VAL A 181 5.10 9.67 -3.16
N THR A 182 3.86 10.00 -3.46
CA THR A 182 3.34 11.36 -3.58
C THR A 182 3.03 11.85 -2.17
N ALA A 183 4.04 11.92 -1.30
CA ALA A 183 3.81 12.62 -0.03
C ALA A 183 3.62 14.09 -0.41
N THR A 184 2.35 14.49 -0.49
CA THR A 184 1.96 15.87 -0.67
C THR A 184 2.62 16.63 0.47
N THR A 185 3.69 17.36 0.16
CA THR A 185 4.45 18.20 1.09
C THR A 185 3.58 19.32 1.69
N THR A 186 2.30 19.35 1.33
CA THR A 186 1.26 20.21 1.87
C THR A 186 0.92 19.77 3.28
N THR A 187 1.01 20.72 4.21
CA THR A 187 0.65 20.62 5.63
C THR A 187 1.67 19.83 6.47
N THR A 188 2.76 20.45 6.86
CA THR A 188 2.67 21.39 7.99
C THR A 188 3.91 22.26 8.05
N ASN A 189 3.69 23.52 8.45
CA ASN A 189 4.66 24.57 8.78
C ASN A 189 5.61 24.21 9.96
N SER A 190 6.14 22.99 9.98
CA SER A 190 7.04 22.46 10.99
C SER A 190 8.47 22.76 10.52
N ASN A 191 9.08 23.77 11.13
CA ASN A 191 10.50 24.11 10.97
C ASN A 191 11.46 22.97 11.43
N ASN A 192 11.04 21.70 11.51
CA ASN A 192 11.82 20.68 12.23
C ASN A 192 11.61 19.20 11.88
N SER A 193 11.07 18.81 10.73
CA SER A 193 10.97 17.36 10.42
C SER A 193 11.51 16.98 9.04
N ASN A 194 12.84 16.84 8.96
CA ASN A 194 13.55 16.06 7.94
C ASN A 194 13.31 14.54 8.11
N ILE A 195 12.09 14.13 8.47
CA ILE A 195 11.76 12.71 8.65
C ILE A 195 11.45 12.14 7.27
N SER A 196 12.22 11.14 6.83
CA SER A 196 11.98 10.47 5.56
C SER A 196 10.64 9.73 5.56
N ILE A 197 10.04 9.54 4.38
CA ILE A 197 8.78 8.79 4.25
C ILE A 197 8.89 7.38 4.81
N PRO A 198 9.95 6.59 4.54
CA PRO A 198 10.10 5.28 5.17
C PRO A 198 10.16 5.33 6.70
N GLN A 199 10.76 6.38 7.29
CA GLN A 199 10.75 6.54 8.74
C GLN A 199 9.32 6.82 9.26
N ARG A 200 8.54 7.67 8.57
CA ARG A 200 7.12 7.89 8.92
C ARG A 200 6.29 6.60 8.86
N LEU A 201 6.54 5.73 7.85
CA LEU A 201 5.90 4.42 7.75
C LEU A 201 6.28 3.53 8.94
N LYS A 202 7.55 3.50 9.31
CA LYS A 202 8.01 2.73 10.47
C LYS A 202 7.37 3.22 11.77
N ASP A 203 7.33 4.54 11.96
CA ASP A 203 6.81 5.18 13.17
C ASP A 203 5.30 4.96 13.32
N CYS A 204 4.55 4.78 12.22
CA CYS A 204 3.11 4.49 12.30
C CYS A 204 2.78 3.03 12.61
N GLY A 205 3.75 2.12 12.56
CA GLY A 205 3.59 0.70 12.88
C GLY A 205 3.79 -0.26 11.69
N ILE A 206 4.13 0.24 10.50
CA ILE A 206 4.47 -0.64 9.38
C ILE A 206 5.82 -1.31 9.68
N SER A 207 5.84 -2.63 9.65
CA SER A 207 7.04 -3.43 9.92
C SER A 207 7.72 -3.91 8.64
N GLN A 208 7.02 -3.89 7.50
CA GLN A 208 7.55 -4.38 6.24
C GLN A 208 7.05 -3.57 5.03
N VAL A 209 7.93 -3.33 4.06
CA VAL A 209 7.58 -2.68 2.79
C VAL A 209 8.04 -3.53 1.61
N SER A 210 7.15 -3.74 0.65
CA SER A 210 7.40 -4.43 -0.62
C SER A 210 7.32 -3.41 -1.76
N VAL A 211 8.45 -3.11 -2.40
CA VAL A 211 8.53 -2.09 -3.47
C VAL A 211 8.62 -2.73 -4.86
N GLY A 212 7.86 -2.22 -5.82
CA GLY A 212 7.90 -2.64 -7.22
C GLY A 212 9.11 -2.09 -8.00
N LEU A 213 10.26 -2.76 -7.92
CA LEU A 213 11.48 -2.37 -8.65
C LEU A 213 11.38 -2.61 -10.16
N MET A 214 10.74 -3.72 -10.57
CA MET A 214 10.50 -4.15 -11.97
C MET A 214 11.74 -4.47 -12.81
N THR A 215 12.73 -3.59 -12.88
CA THR A 215 13.97 -3.76 -13.66
C THR A 215 15.10 -2.92 -13.06
N TRP A 216 16.34 -3.13 -13.52
CA TRP A 216 17.50 -2.30 -13.15
C TRP A 216 17.70 -1.10 -14.09
N ASP A 217 17.06 -1.11 -15.27
CA ASP A 217 17.26 -0.09 -16.31
C ASP A 217 16.15 0.96 -16.24
N ALA A 218 16.53 2.23 -16.04
CA ALA A 218 15.60 3.35 -15.90
C ALA A 218 14.70 3.51 -17.13
N LYS A 219 15.26 3.35 -18.34
CA LYS A 219 14.48 3.45 -19.57
C LYS A 219 13.43 2.34 -19.65
N GLN A 220 13.83 1.09 -19.44
CA GLN A 220 12.90 -0.03 -19.40
C GLN A 220 11.86 0.12 -18.27
N TYR A 221 12.22 0.67 -17.11
CA TYR A 221 11.27 0.98 -16.05
C TYR A 221 10.20 1.94 -16.53
N ASN A 222 10.58 3.06 -17.14
CA ASN A 222 9.65 4.04 -17.68
C ASN A 222 8.73 3.44 -18.77
N ASP A 223 9.28 2.60 -19.65
CA ASP A 223 8.52 1.90 -20.69
C ASP A 223 7.50 0.89 -20.10
N LEU A 224 7.94 0.11 -19.10
CA LEU A 224 7.14 -0.94 -18.48
C LEU A 224 6.08 -0.38 -17.53
N VAL A 225 6.47 0.50 -16.62
CA VAL A 225 5.67 1.00 -15.49
C VAL A 225 4.82 2.20 -15.91
N ARG A 226 5.29 3.00 -16.87
CA ARG A 226 4.67 4.27 -17.28
C ARG A 226 4.29 5.12 -16.07
N PRO A 227 5.27 5.45 -15.22
CA PRO A 227 5.03 6.17 -13.99
C PRO A 227 4.52 7.58 -14.28
N VAL A 228 3.63 8.07 -13.42
CA VAL A 228 3.15 9.44 -13.43
C VAL A 228 3.53 10.06 -12.10
N LEU A 229 4.47 11.00 -12.16
CA LEU A 229 4.88 11.78 -11.01
C LEU A 229 3.91 12.94 -10.80
N PRO A 230 3.62 13.34 -9.55
CA PRO A 230 2.97 14.60 -9.27
C PRO A 230 3.73 15.73 -9.98
N ARG A 231 3.00 16.61 -10.67
CA ARG A 231 3.63 17.82 -11.19
C ARG A 231 4.15 18.59 -9.99
N THR A 232 5.46 18.81 -9.94
CA THR A 232 6.02 19.76 -8.97
C THR A 232 5.33 21.09 -9.24
N ILE A 233 4.42 21.51 -8.37
CA ILE A 233 3.79 22.82 -8.45
C ILE A 233 4.95 23.82 -8.43
N LYS A 234 5.27 24.37 -9.59
CA LYS A 234 6.20 25.50 -9.68
C LYS A 234 5.54 26.56 -8.81
N ASN A 235 6.20 26.95 -7.72
CA ASN A 235 5.78 28.08 -6.90
C ASN A 235 5.84 29.35 -7.77
N ASN A 236 4.83 29.54 -8.62
CA ASN A 236 4.63 30.70 -9.46
C ASN A 236 4.14 31.84 -8.57
N ASN A 237 5.00 32.29 -7.66
CA ASN A 237 4.81 33.54 -6.92
C ASN A 237 4.99 34.77 -7.82
N ASN A 238 5.06 34.61 -9.14
CA ASN A 238 5.08 35.71 -10.10
C ASN A 238 3.76 35.76 -10.90
N PRO A 239 2.74 36.49 -10.41
CA PRO A 239 1.43 36.58 -11.04
C PRO A 239 1.41 37.33 -12.40
N ASN A 240 2.56 37.76 -12.92
CA ASN A 240 2.66 38.59 -14.13
C ASN A 240 3.18 37.86 -15.39
N ASN A 241 3.50 36.56 -15.33
CA ASN A 241 3.92 35.84 -16.53
C ASN A 241 2.69 35.33 -17.30
N ASN A 242 2.25 36.11 -18.29
CA ASN A 242 1.34 35.69 -19.35
C ASN A 242 2.08 34.75 -20.34
N ASP A 243 2.67 33.66 -19.84
CA ASP A 243 3.46 32.75 -20.65
C ASP A 243 2.53 31.80 -21.43
N ASP A 244 2.53 32.00 -22.74
CA ASP A 244 1.86 31.18 -23.74
C ASP A 244 2.35 29.71 -23.64
N PRO A 245 1.49 28.71 -23.37
CA PRO A 245 1.87 27.33 -23.03
C PRO A 245 2.52 26.53 -24.18
N LYS A 246 2.88 27.16 -25.29
CA LYS A 246 3.32 26.48 -26.51
C LYS A 246 4.80 26.58 -26.86
N ASN A 247 5.64 27.28 -26.08
CA ASN A 247 7.00 27.61 -26.55
C ASN A 247 8.17 27.38 -25.57
N ASN A 248 7.99 26.73 -24.41
CA ASN A 248 9.06 26.56 -23.44
C ASN A 248 9.50 25.10 -23.25
N ASP A 249 10.02 24.48 -24.31
CA ASP A 249 10.77 23.22 -24.22
C ASP A 249 12.19 23.41 -23.62
N ASN A 250 12.57 24.65 -23.30
CA ASN A 250 13.88 25.02 -22.75
C ASN A 250 13.84 25.53 -21.31
N ASP A 251 12.70 25.42 -20.62
CA ASP A 251 12.68 25.77 -19.19
C ASP A 251 13.45 24.68 -18.44
N GLY A 252 14.69 24.98 -18.06
CA GLY A 252 15.69 24.09 -17.47
C GLY A 252 15.30 23.45 -16.13
N THR A 253 14.01 23.26 -15.88
CA THR A 253 13.51 22.32 -14.91
C THR A 253 14.01 20.92 -15.22
N THR A 254 14.97 20.46 -14.43
CA THR A 254 15.34 19.05 -14.31
C THR A 254 14.09 18.26 -13.97
N THR A 255 13.55 17.55 -14.95
CA THR A 255 12.50 16.55 -14.74
C THR A 255 13.06 15.48 -13.83
N VAL A 256 12.49 15.32 -12.64
CA VAL A 256 12.87 14.24 -11.73
C VAL A 256 12.48 12.92 -12.39
N ASP A 257 13.43 11.99 -12.53
CA ASP A 257 13.16 10.66 -13.10
C ASP A 257 12.44 9.79 -12.07
N ALA A 258 11.33 9.15 -12.46
CA ALA A 258 10.55 8.32 -11.56
C ALA A 258 11.32 7.09 -11.05
N PHE A 259 12.22 6.55 -11.87
CA PHE A 259 13.13 5.49 -11.46
C PHE A 259 14.05 5.98 -10.33
N ASP A 260 14.57 7.19 -10.42
CA ASP A 260 15.42 7.76 -9.36
C ASP A 260 14.63 7.99 -8.06
N VAL A 261 13.39 8.47 -8.16
CA VAL A 261 12.49 8.63 -6.99
C VAL A 261 12.26 7.29 -6.29
N MET A 262 11.91 6.26 -7.05
CA MET A 262 11.67 4.92 -6.53
C MET A 262 12.94 4.30 -5.94
N CYS A 263 14.10 4.45 -6.59
CA CYS A 263 15.39 4.00 -6.05
C CYS A 263 15.71 4.70 -4.73
N LYS A 264 15.55 6.03 -4.67
CA LYS A 264 15.79 6.82 -3.47
C LYS A 264 14.89 6.40 -2.31
N PHE A 265 13.62 6.09 -2.59
CA PHE A 265 12.70 5.55 -1.59
C PHE A 265 13.20 4.23 -1.01
N ILE A 266 13.65 3.29 -1.86
CA ILE A 266 14.20 2.00 -1.41
C ILE A 266 15.46 2.20 -0.58
N GLU A 267 16.39 3.02 -1.05
CA GLU A 267 17.62 3.34 -0.32
C GLU A 267 17.31 3.89 1.07
N ASP A 268 16.39 4.86 1.17
CA ASP A 268 15.95 5.43 2.44
C ASP A 268 15.29 4.38 3.34
N ALA A 269 14.46 3.49 2.77
CA ALA A 269 13.79 2.44 3.53
C ALA A 269 14.76 1.43 4.13
N VAL A 270 15.82 1.06 3.39
CA VAL A 270 16.87 0.15 3.87
C VAL A 270 17.64 0.75 5.05
N GLN A 271 17.75 2.08 5.14
CA GLN A 271 18.40 2.75 6.27
C GLN A 271 17.53 2.80 7.55
N VAL A 272 16.23 2.49 7.47
CA VAL A 272 15.33 2.57 8.62
C VAL A 272 15.43 1.29 9.47
N HIS A 273 15.95 1.43 10.69
CA HIS A 273 16.11 0.31 11.61
C HIS A 273 14.76 -0.37 11.95
N GLY A 274 14.71 -1.69 11.76
CA GLY A 274 13.52 -2.49 12.06
C GLY A 274 12.39 -2.39 11.04
N LEU A 275 12.65 -1.81 9.86
CA LEU A 275 11.77 -1.89 8.69
C LEU A 275 12.32 -2.96 7.74
N ASP A 276 11.56 -4.04 7.52
CA ASP A 276 11.95 -5.07 6.55
C ASP A 276 11.61 -4.61 5.13
N VAL A 277 12.60 -4.66 4.22
CA VAL A 277 12.45 -4.19 2.84
C VAL A 277 12.59 -5.35 1.88
N GLU A 278 11.60 -5.50 1.00
CA GLU A 278 11.56 -6.45 -0.09
C GLU A 278 11.38 -5.69 -1.41
N THR A 279 12.09 -6.11 -2.46
CA THR A 279 11.83 -5.64 -3.83
C THR A 279 11.14 -6.72 -4.64
N THR A 280 10.28 -6.30 -5.56
CA THR A 280 9.51 -7.20 -6.44
C THR A 280 9.67 -6.80 -7.89
N ALA A 281 9.61 -7.79 -8.78
CA ALA A 281 9.67 -7.59 -10.22
C ALA A 281 8.84 -8.65 -10.94
N VAL A 282 8.43 -8.38 -12.18
CA VAL A 282 7.70 -9.34 -13.02
C VAL A 282 8.69 -10.11 -13.89
N ASP A 283 8.53 -11.44 -13.92
CA ASP A 283 9.35 -12.38 -14.67
C ASP A 283 9.03 -12.32 -16.18
N ARG A 284 9.36 -11.19 -16.80
CA ARG A 284 9.19 -10.98 -18.24
C ARG A 284 10.45 -11.42 -18.99
N PRO A 285 10.33 -11.96 -20.21
CA PRO A 285 11.48 -12.39 -21.00
C PRO A 285 12.41 -11.24 -21.42
N ASP A 286 11.91 -10.00 -21.42
CA ASP A 286 12.69 -8.80 -21.74
C ASP A 286 13.43 -8.19 -20.54
N VAL A 287 13.20 -8.68 -19.31
CA VAL A 287 13.85 -8.17 -18.09
C VAL A 287 15.08 -9.01 -17.73
N ASP A 288 16.24 -8.36 -17.57
CA ASP A 288 17.49 -9.02 -17.16
C ASP A 288 17.51 -9.26 -15.64
N LYS A 289 17.08 -10.45 -15.22
CA LYS A 289 16.94 -10.82 -13.80
C LYS A 289 18.23 -10.69 -13.01
N VAL A 290 19.34 -11.13 -13.57
CA VAL A 290 20.64 -11.16 -12.88
C VAL A 290 21.07 -9.73 -12.56
N LYS A 291 20.94 -8.82 -13.53
CA LYS A 291 21.24 -7.41 -13.30
C LYS A 291 20.25 -6.76 -12.32
N THR A 292 18.96 -7.08 -12.38
CA THR A 292 17.96 -6.58 -11.41
C THR A 292 18.28 -7.02 -9.98
N GLU A 293 18.63 -8.29 -9.76
CA GLU A 293 19.03 -8.80 -8.44
C GLU A 293 20.35 -8.18 -7.95
N MET A 294 21.33 -8.05 -8.85
CA MET A 294 22.59 -7.37 -8.53
C MET A 294 22.35 -5.90 -8.17
N PHE A 295 21.51 -5.19 -8.92
CA PHE A 295 21.19 -3.79 -8.67
C PHE A 295 20.48 -3.62 -7.32
N ALA A 296 19.45 -4.42 -7.04
CA ALA A 296 18.74 -4.39 -5.77
C ALA A 296 19.67 -4.61 -4.56
N SER A 297 20.57 -5.60 -4.67
CA SER A 297 21.45 -5.98 -3.54
C SER A 297 22.71 -5.12 -3.40
N LYS A 298 23.35 -4.75 -4.52
CA LYS A 298 24.65 -4.04 -4.51
C LYS A 298 24.51 -2.53 -4.56
N THR A 299 23.47 -2.03 -5.23
CA THR A 299 23.24 -0.59 -5.36
C THR A 299 22.27 -0.11 -4.29
N LEU A 300 21.09 -0.73 -4.20
CA LEU A 300 20.02 -0.27 -3.29
C LEU A 300 20.16 -0.80 -1.85
N GLY A 301 21.08 -1.75 -1.61
CA GLY A 301 21.35 -2.31 -0.28
C GLY A 301 20.27 -3.28 0.24
N VAL A 302 19.35 -3.73 -0.61
CA VAL A 302 18.29 -4.67 -0.21
C VAL A 302 18.90 -6.04 0.08
N THR A 303 18.65 -6.58 1.26
CA THR A 303 19.23 -7.86 1.72
C THR A 303 18.46 -9.08 1.22
N ASN A 304 17.14 -8.95 1.06
CA ASN A 304 16.28 -9.99 0.54
C ASN A 304 16.44 -10.13 -0.99
N PRO A 305 16.39 -11.35 -1.54
CA PRO A 305 16.38 -11.53 -2.99
C PRO A 305 15.12 -10.90 -3.59
N VAL A 306 15.23 -10.43 -4.85
CA VAL A 306 14.09 -9.89 -5.58
C VAL A 306 13.00 -10.96 -5.67
N ARG A 307 11.80 -10.64 -5.20
CA ARG A 307 10.66 -11.54 -5.31
C ARG A 307 10.06 -11.45 -6.71
N TRP A 308 10.39 -12.42 -7.55
CA TRP A 308 9.88 -12.54 -8.91
C TRP A 308 8.43 -12.99 -8.96
N ARG A 309 7.66 -12.29 -9.78
CA ARG A 309 6.23 -12.46 -10.00
C ARG A 309 6.04 -13.05 -11.41
N PRO A 310 5.41 -14.22 -11.59
CA PRO A 310 5.14 -14.78 -12.93
C PRO A 310 4.51 -13.80 -13.95
N TYR A 311 4.92 -13.88 -15.20
CA TYR A 311 4.31 -13.16 -16.33
C TYR A 311 3.36 -14.07 -17.11
N PHE A 312 2.24 -13.53 -17.58
CA PHE A 312 1.15 -14.21 -18.28
C PHE A 312 0.91 -13.50 -19.62
N PRO A 313 1.73 -13.79 -20.66
CA PRO A 313 1.66 -13.11 -21.95
C PRO A 313 0.31 -13.24 -22.65
#